data_AF-A0AA40MJJ4-F1
#
_entry.id   AF-A0AA40MJJ4-F1
#
_cell.length_a   1.000
_cell.length_b   1.000
_cell.length_c   1.000
_cell.angle_alpha   90.00
_cell.angle_beta   90.00
_cell.angle_gamma   90.00
#
_symmetry.space_group_name_H-M   'P 1'
#
loop_
_entity.id
_entity.type
_entity.pdbx_description
1 polymer ?
#
loop_
_entity_poly.entity_id
_entity_poly.type
_entity_poly.pdbx_seq_one_letter_code
_entity_poly.pdbx_strand_id
1 'polypeptide(L)'
;VTDFDSPTGRGALGTVEGRRIVLGNARFLADEGVATEALAGQADALRRDGATAIFIGIDGTVGGAFAIADPVKATTPEALAALKAEGIRVVMLTGDNRTTAEAVARRLGIDEVEAEVLPDQKSAVVAKFKREGRGGGPAGGGGQ
;
A
#
# COMPACT_ATOMS: atom_id res chain seq x y z
N VAL A 1 1.38 -4.01 -29.16
CA VAL A 1 0.76 -4.87 -28.14
C VAL A 1 -0.58 -5.33 -28.67
N THR A 2 -0.90 -6.62 -28.59
CA THR A 2 -2.24 -7.15 -28.91
C THR A 2 -2.84 -7.80 -27.67
N ASP A 3 -4.15 -8.05 -27.67
CA ASP A 3 -4.86 -8.77 -26.59
C ASP A 3 -4.64 -8.17 -25.19
N PHE A 4 -4.55 -6.85 -25.13
CA PHE A 4 -4.31 -6.13 -23.90
C PHE A 4 -5.55 -6.15 -22.99
N ASP A 5 -5.36 -6.47 -21.72
CA ASP A 5 -6.35 -6.32 -20.66
C ASP A 5 -5.68 -5.82 -19.37
N SER A 6 -6.42 -5.04 -18.56
CA SER A 6 -5.94 -4.52 -17.29
C SER A 6 -7.02 -4.62 -16.21
N PRO A 7 -7.18 -5.80 -15.59
CA PRO A 7 -8.16 -5.96 -14.53
C PRO A 7 -7.81 -5.08 -13.32
N THR A 8 -8.77 -4.24 -12.93
CA THR A 8 -8.62 -3.26 -11.84
C THR A 8 -8.02 -3.91 -10.59
N GLY A 9 -6.92 -3.33 -10.10
CA GLY A 9 -6.26 -3.74 -8.86
C GLY A 9 -5.43 -5.03 -8.94
N ARG A 10 -5.31 -5.66 -10.12
CA ARG A 10 -4.54 -6.91 -10.29
C ARG A 10 -3.25 -6.70 -11.09
N GLY A 11 -3.35 -6.03 -12.23
CA GLY A 11 -2.22 -5.88 -13.14
C GLY A 11 -2.64 -5.62 -14.58
N ALA A 12 -1.78 -5.99 -15.52
CA ALA A 12 -2.00 -5.92 -16.95
C ALA A 12 -1.47 -7.17 -17.65
N LEU A 13 -2.13 -7.60 -18.72
CA LEU A 13 -1.70 -8.71 -19.57
C LEU A 13 -1.79 -8.30 -21.04
N GLY A 14 -1.01 -8.96 -21.90
CA GLY A 14 -1.12 -8.80 -23.35
C GLY A 14 0.04 -9.43 -24.09
N THR A 15 0.02 -9.35 -25.41
CA THR A 15 1.06 -9.92 -26.27
C THR A 15 1.99 -8.82 -26.78
N VAL A 16 3.29 -8.99 -26.54
CA VAL A 16 4.36 -8.06 -26.97
C VAL A 16 5.37 -8.87 -27.80
N GLU A 17 5.60 -8.46 -29.05
CA GLU A 17 6.51 -9.17 -29.97
C GLU A 17 6.19 -10.68 -30.09
N GLY A 18 4.91 -11.04 -30.07
CA GLY A 18 4.46 -12.44 -30.14
C GLY A 18 4.58 -13.24 -28.85
N ARG A 19 5.04 -12.64 -27.74
CA ARG A 19 5.15 -13.27 -26.43
C ARG A 19 4.05 -12.82 -25.48
N ARG A 20 3.49 -13.74 -24.70
CA ARG A 20 2.48 -13.42 -23.68
C ARG A 20 3.18 -12.81 -22.48
N ILE A 21 2.84 -11.56 -22.16
CA ILE A 21 3.35 -10.82 -21.03
C ILE A 21 2.25 -10.63 -20.00
N VAL A 22 2.57 -10.87 -18.73
CA VAL A 22 1.70 -10.61 -17.58
C VAL A 22 2.48 -9.77 -16.57
N LEU A 23 1.89 -8.67 -16.11
CA LEU A 23 2.44 -7.77 -15.12
C LEU A 23 1.47 -7.65 -13.95
N GLY A 24 1.94 -7.76 -12.71
CA GLY A 24 1.06 -7.51 -11.56
C GLY A 24 1.58 -8.06 -10.24
N ASN A 25 0.66 -8.21 -9.29
CA ASN A 25 0.98 -8.82 -8.00
C ASN A 25 1.13 -10.35 -8.12
N ALA A 26 1.69 -11.00 -7.09
CA ALA A 26 1.92 -12.45 -7.08
C ALA A 26 0.65 -13.28 -7.33
N ARG A 27 -0.49 -12.83 -6.80
CA ARG A 27 -1.78 -13.51 -6.99
C ARG A 27 -2.23 -13.46 -8.44
N PHE A 28 -2.12 -12.32 -9.09
CA PHE A 28 -2.50 -12.18 -10.49
C PHE A 28 -1.64 -13.05 -11.41
N LEU A 29 -0.33 -13.13 -11.16
CA LEU A 29 0.55 -14.03 -11.91
C LEU A 29 0.19 -15.50 -11.68
N ALA A 30 -0.15 -15.88 -10.44
CA ALA A 30 -0.60 -17.23 -10.13
C ALA A 30 -1.92 -17.59 -10.85
N ASP A 31 -2.88 -16.66 -10.91
CA ASP A 31 -4.13 -16.83 -11.67
C ASP A 31 -3.84 -17.06 -13.18
N GLU A 32 -2.77 -16.46 -13.70
CA GLU A 32 -2.29 -16.62 -15.09
C GLU A 32 -1.35 -17.82 -15.29
N GLY A 33 -1.16 -18.66 -14.26
CA GLY A 33 -0.32 -19.87 -14.31
C GLY A 33 1.18 -19.62 -14.20
N VAL A 34 1.59 -18.43 -13.74
CA VAL A 34 3.00 -18.04 -13.57
C VAL A 34 3.40 -18.12 -12.10
N ALA A 35 4.32 -19.04 -11.81
CA ALA A 35 4.86 -19.24 -10.47
C ALA A 35 5.91 -18.14 -10.14
N THR A 36 5.84 -17.54 -8.95
CA THR A 36 6.69 -16.39 -8.55
C THR A 36 7.61 -16.66 -7.36
N GLU A 37 7.62 -17.89 -6.86
CA GLU A 37 8.30 -18.33 -5.63
C GLU A 37 9.81 -18.08 -5.70
N ALA A 38 10.40 -18.23 -6.90
CA ALA A 38 11.83 -17.96 -7.15
C ALA A 38 12.23 -16.51 -6.82
N LEU A 39 11.29 -15.56 -6.89
CA LEU A 39 11.53 -14.14 -6.63
C LEU A 39 10.88 -13.65 -5.33
N ALA A 40 10.25 -14.53 -4.54
CA ALA A 40 9.52 -14.15 -3.34
C ALA A 40 10.41 -13.39 -2.33
N GLY A 41 11.63 -13.88 -2.09
CA GLY A 41 12.57 -13.23 -1.17
C GLY A 41 12.98 -11.81 -1.60
N GLN A 42 13.17 -11.58 -2.90
CA GLN A 42 13.50 -10.26 -3.44
C GLN A 42 12.28 -9.33 -3.37
N ALA A 43 11.10 -9.82 -3.73
CA ALA A 43 9.87 -9.05 -3.63
C ALA A 43 9.56 -8.63 -2.18
N ASP A 44 9.82 -9.52 -1.21
CA ASP A 44 9.64 -9.21 0.21
C ASP A 44 10.65 -8.17 0.70
N ALA A 45 11.89 -8.18 0.21
CA ALA A 45 12.86 -7.13 0.51
C ALA A 45 12.36 -5.76 0.02
N LEU A 46 11.88 -5.69 -1.22
CA LEU A 46 11.31 -4.47 -1.79
C LEU A 46 10.11 -3.96 -0.98
N ARG A 47 9.20 -4.85 -0.55
CA ARG A 47 8.06 -4.48 0.29
C ARG A 47 8.46 -3.99 1.67
N ARG A 48 9.48 -4.60 2.28
CA ARG A 48 10.03 -4.16 3.57
C ARG A 48 10.62 -2.74 3.50
N ASP A 49 11.05 -2.31 2.33
CA ASP A 49 11.54 -0.96 2.09
C ASP A 49 10.42 0.04 1.73
N GLY A 50 9.15 -0.38 1.81
CA GLY A 50 7.99 0.45 1.51
C GLY A 50 7.71 0.58 0.02
N ALA A 51 8.28 -0.27 -0.82
CA ALA A 51 7.95 -0.32 -2.24
C ALA A 51 6.83 -1.33 -2.53
N THR A 52 6.09 -1.10 -3.60
CA THR A 52 5.18 -2.07 -4.20
C THR A 52 5.94 -2.91 -5.21
N ALA A 53 6.08 -4.21 -4.92
CA ALA A 53 6.69 -5.17 -5.83
C ALA A 53 5.70 -5.61 -6.91
N ILE A 54 6.09 -5.47 -8.18
CA ILE A 54 5.35 -5.91 -9.36
C ILE A 54 6.20 -6.96 -10.08
N PHE A 55 5.59 -8.09 -10.39
CA PHE A 55 6.23 -9.18 -11.11
C PHE A 55 5.92 -9.09 -12.61
N ILE A 56 6.83 -9.64 -13.42
CA ILE A 56 6.63 -9.89 -14.85
C ILE A 56 6.70 -11.38 -15.15
N GLY A 57 5.70 -11.88 -15.86
CA GLY A 57 5.67 -13.20 -16.49
C GLY A 57 5.83 -13.08 -18.01
N ILE A 58 6.60 -13.98 -18.61
CA ILE A 58 6.83 -14.10 -20.05
C ILE A 58 6.58 -15.56 -20.42
N ASP A 59 5.60 -15.81 -21.28
CA ASP A 59 5.24 -17.15 -21.78
C ASP A 59 5.10 -18.20 -20.66
N GLY A 60 4.40 -17.84 -19.58
CA GLY A 60 4.14 -18.74 -18.44
C GLY A 60 5.27 -18.82 -17.40
N THR A 61 6.40 -18.13 -17.62
CA THR A 61 7.55 -18.15 -16.71
C THR A 61 7.80 -16.78 -16.11
N VAL A 62 8.12 -16.71 -14.81
CA VAL A 62 8.50 -15.44 -14.18
C VAL A 62 9.81 -14.92 -14.78
N GLY A 63 9.79 -13.70 -15.31
CA GLY A 63 10.94 -13.03 -15.91
C GLY A 63 11.66 -12.07 -14.96
N GLY A 64 10.98 -11.62 -13.90
CA GLY A 64 11.56 -10.66 -12.96
C GLY A 64 10.54 -10.00 -12.02
N ALA A 65 11.05 -9.09 -11.18
CA ALA A 65 10.26 -8.21 -10.35
C ALA A 65 10.87 -6.80 -10.34
N PHE A 66 10.03 -5.77 -10.29
CA PHE A 66 10.43 -4.38 -10.16
C PHE A 66 9.63 -3.72 -9.01
N ALA A 67 10.20 -2.68 -8.42
CA ALA A 67 9.61 -1.94 -7.32
C ALA A 67 9.13 -0.56 -7.78
N ILE A 68 7.91 -0.20 -7.37
CA ILE A 68 7.41 1.17 -7.42
C ILE A 68 7.34 1.68 -6.00
N ALA A 69 8.08 2.75 -5.69
CA ALA A 69 8.04 3.40 -4.40
C ALA A 69 7.66 4.87 -4.56
N ASP A 70 6.73 5.36 -3.74
CA ASP A 70 6.52 6.79 -3.57
C ASP A 70 7.51 7.32 -2.53
N PRO A 71 8.45 8.21 -2.90
CA PRO A 71 9.43 8.70 -1.96
C PRO A 71 8.73 9.55 -0.90
N VAL A 72 8.92 9.17 0.37
CA VAL A 72 8.47 10.01 1.47
C VAL A 72 9.20 11.34 1.42
N LYS A 73 8.46 12.46 1.43
CA LYS A 73 9.06 13.79 1.45
C LYS A 73 9.94 13.93 2.69
N ALA A 74 11.13 14.51 2.53
CA ALA A 74 12.10 14.70 3.61
C ALA A 74 11.52 15.46 4.82
N THR A 75 10.52 16.32 4.61
CA THR A 75 9.84 17.12 5.65
C THR A 75 8.76 16.35 6.42
N THR A 76 8.42 15.13 6.01
CA THR A 76 7.31 14.35 6.61
C THR A 76 7.58 13.97 8.07
N PRO A 77 8.79 13.51 8.47
CA PRO A 77 9.06 13.19 9.87
C PRO A 77 8.92 14.39 10.81
N GLU A 78 9.39 15.57 10.38
CA GLU A 78 9.30 16.81 11.17
C GLU A 78 7.84 17.24 11.35
N ALA A 79 7.03 17.18 10.28
CA ALA A 79 5.61 17.48 10.36
C ALA A 79 4.85 16.52 11.28
N LEU A 80 5.16 15.22 11.21
CA LEU A 80 4.57 14.21 12.09
C LEU A 80 4.96 14.42 13.56
N ALA A 81 6.21 14.79 13.83
CA ALA A 81 6.68 15.10 15.17
C ALA A 81 5.96 16.32 15.75
N ALA A 82 5.77 17.38 14.95
CA ALA A 82 5.02 18.58 15.36
C ALA A 82 3.56 18.24 15.71
N LEU A 83 2.86 17.49 14.85
CA LEU A 83 1.49 17.05 15.11
C LEU A 83 1.39 16.20 16.38
N LYS A 84 2.33 15.27 16.60
CA LYS A 84 2.39 14.47 17.83
C LYS A 84 2.62 15.33 19.08
N ALA A 85 3.48 16.34 19.01
CA ALA A 85 3.73 17.28 20.11
C ALA A 85 2.49 18.11 20.47
N GLU A 86 1.60 18.36 19.51
CA GLU A 86 0.29 19.00 19.72
C GLU A 86 -0.78 18.02 20.25
N GLY A 87 -0.43 16.75 20.51
CA GLY A 87 -1.37 15.73 20.96
C GLY A 87 -2.32 15.23 19.88
N ILE A 88 -2.02 15.49 18.60
CA ILE A 88 -2.85 15.06 17.47
C ILE A 88 -2.57 13.59 17.18
N ARG A 89 -3.61 12.75 17.25
CA ARG A 89 -3.58 11.35 16.83
C ARG A 89 -3.40 11.28 15.31
N VAL A 90 -2.33 10.64 14.85
CA VAL A 90 -2.04 10.44 13.42
C VAL A 90 -2.23 8.96 13.07
N VAL A 91 -3.03 8.71 12.03
CA VAL A 91 -3.28 7.37 11.47
C VAL A 91 -2.94 7.37 9.99
N MET A 92 -2.19 6.36 9.52
CA MET A 92 -1.93 6.15 8.10
C MET A 92 -3.08 5.42 7.44
N LEU A 93 -3.62 5.96 6.35
CA LEU A 93 -4.67 5.34 5.54
C LEU A 93 -4.14 5.13 4.11
N THR A 94 -4.00 3.87 3.67
CA THR A 94 -3.48 3.55 2.32
C THR A 94 -4.25 2.40 1.66
N GLY A 95 -4.22 2.37 0.33
CA GLY A 95 -4.67 1.24 -0.49
C GLY A 95 -3.59 0.18 -0.72
N ASP A 96 -2.35 0.43 -0.30
CA ASP A 96 -1.26 -0.54 -0.42
C ASP A 96 -1.50 -1.75 0.46
N ASN A 97 -0.80 -2.85 0.14
CA ASN A 97 -0.81 -4.04 0.98
C ASN A 97 -0.29 -3.73 2.40
N ARG A 98 -0.71 -4.53 3.37
CA ARG A 98 -0.35 -4.36 4.78
C ARG A 98 1.15 -4.27 5.03
N THR A 99 1.95 -5.14 4.41
CA THR A 99 3.41 -5.20 4.60
C THR A 99 4.11 -3.91 4.19
N THR A 100 3.75 -3.36 3.01
CA THR A 100 4.28 -2.11 2.48
C THR A 100 3.84 -0.94 3.36
N ALA A 101 2.56 -0.88 3.75
CA ALA A 101 2.03 0.18 4.60
C ALA A 101 2.73 0.25 5.96
N GLU A 102 2.92 -0.90 6.61
CA GLU A 102 3.62 -0.98 7.90
C GLU A 102 5.10 -0.61 7.80
N ALA A 103 5.77 -0.96 6.70
CA ALA A 103 7.15 -0.54 6.45
C ALA A 103 7.28 0.99 6.39
N VAL A 104 6.39 1.64 5.64
CA VAL A 104 6.36 3.11 5.54
C VAL A 104 6.00 3.73 6.89
N ALA A 105 5.00 3.19 7.59
CA ALA A 105 4.59 3.68 8.91
C ALA A 105 5.70 3.60 9.94
N ARG A 106 6.46 2.49 10.00
CA ARG A 106 7.64 2.34 10.87
C ARG A 106 8.70 3.40 10.58
N ARG A 107 8.99 3.65 9.30
CA ARG A 107 9.96 4.68 8.89
C ARG A 107 9.53 6.08 9.31
N LEU A 108 8.22 6.32 9.38
CA LEU A 108 7.63 7.61 9.75
C LEU A 108 7.28 7.73 11.23
N GLY A 109 7.45 6.65 12.01
CA GLY A 109 7.03 6.61 13.41
C GLY A 109 5.52 6.79 13.56
N ILE A 110 4.70 6.25 12.65
CA ILE A 110 3.23 6.23 12.77
C ILE A 110 2.81 4.90 13.37
N ASP A 111 2.07 4.95 14.48
CA ASP A 111 1.73 3.79 15.29
C ASP A 111 0.47 3.06 14.81
N GLU A 112 -0.38 3.73 14.03
CA GLU A 112 -1.67 3.22 13.56
C GLU A 112 -1.77 3.23 12.04
N VAL A 113 -2.11 2.07 11.45
CA VAL A 113 -2.18 1.88 10.00
C VAL A 113 -3.48 1.17 9.60
N GLU A 114 -4.21 1.76 8.66
CA GLU A 114 -5.30 1.12 7.91
C GLU A 114 -4.84 0.93 6.46
N ALA A 115 -4.46 -0.31 6.12
CA ALA A 115 -3.97 -0.70 4.80
C ALA A 115 -5.06 -1.41 3.98
N GLU A 116 -4.81 -1.61 2.69
CA GLU A 116 -5.72 -2.30 1.75
C GLU A 116 -7.10 -1.64 1.62
N VAL A 117 -7.19 -0.33 1.91
CA VAL A 117 -8.45 0.41 1.87
C VAL A 117 -8.77 0.81 0.44
N LEU A 118 -9.88 0.28 -0.08
CA LEU A 118 -10.37 0.59 -1.42
C LEU A 118 -10.85 2.06 -1.52
N PRO A 119 -10.78 2.70 -2.71
CA PRO A 119 -11.17 4.10 -2.87
C PRO A 119 -12.58 4.45 -2.35
N ASP A 120 -13.55 3.55 -2.57
CA ASP A 120 -14.94 3.66 -2.12
C ASP A 120 -15.09 3.47 -0.60
N GLN A 121 -14.14 2.80 0.06
CA GLN A 121 -14.14 2.54 1.49
C GLN A 121 -13.46 3.65 2.32
N LYS A 122 -12.62 4.50 1.71
CA LYS A 122 -11.86 5.55 2.41
C LYS A 122 -12.75 6.47 3.26
N SER A 123 -13.89 6.89 2.72
CA SER A 123 -14.84 7.76 3.43
C SER A 123 -15.40 7.11 4.70
N ALA A 124 -15.65 5.80 4.68
CA ALA A 124 -16.15 5.07 5.85
C ALA A 124 -15.08 4.96 6.94
N VAL A 125 -13.82 4.72 6.57
CA VAL A 125 -12.69 4.68 7.50
C VAL A 125 -12.45 6.05 8.15
N VAL A 126 -12.50 7.13 7.37
CA VAL A 126 -12.42 8.50 7.90
C VAL A 126 -13.58 8.79 8.88
N ALA A 127 -14.80 8.36 8.56
CA ALA A 127 -15.95 8.52 9.45
C ALA A 127 -15.81 7.74 10.76
N LYS A 128 -15.23 6.54 10.72
CA LYS A 128 -14.88 5.74 11.91
C LYS A 128 -13.97 6.53 12.85
N PHE A 129 -12.83 7.01 12.36
CA PHE A 129 -11.88 7.77 13.21
C PHE A 129 -12.43 9.10 13.71
N LYS A 130 -13.25 9.79 12.90
CA LYS A 130 -13.95 11.01 13.36
C LYS A 130 -14.90 10.74 14.53
N ARG A 131 -15.56 9.58 14.58
CA ARG A 131 -16.40 9.20 15.73
C ARG A 131 -15.56 8.84 16.95
N GLU A 132 -14.48 8.08 16.77
CA GLU A 132 -13.56 7.71 17.86
C GLU A 132 -12.92 8.95 18.50
N GLY A 133 -12.49 9.92 17.69
CA GLY A 133 -11.92 11.20 18.17
C GLY A 133 -12.93 12.12 18.85
N ARG A 134 -14.24 11.91 18.65
CA ARG A 134 -15.32 12.63 19.38
C ARG A 134 -15.64 12.00 20.73
N GLY A 135 -15.03 10.87 21.09
CA GLY A 135 -15.20 10.20 22.38
C GLY A 135 -14.56 10.93 23.57
N GLY A 136 -13.75 11.97 23.33
CA GLY A 136 -13.34 12.91 24.36
C GLY A 136 -14.49 13.87 24.69
N GLY A 137 -15.30 13.54 25.69
CA GLY A 137 -16.37 14.41 26.16
C GLY A 137 -15.83 15.79 26.61
N PRO A 138 -16.65 16.86 26.57
CA PRO A 138 -16.28 18.12 27.19
C PRO A 138 -16.03 17.88 28.69
N ALA A 139 -14.82 18.16 29.17
CA ALA A 139 -14.56 18.30 30.59
C ALA A 139 -15.34 19.51 31.10
N GLY A 140 -16.54 19.28 31.64
CA GLY A 140 -17.32 20.30 32.30
C GLY A 140 -16.94 20.45 33.76
N GLY A 141 -16.94 21.69 34.26
CA GLY A 141 -17.42 21.99 35.62
C GLY A 141 -16.54 22.86 36.51
N GLY A 142 -17.06 24.05 36.85
CA GLY A 142 -16.74 24.84 38.06
C GLY A 142 -16.03 26.16 37.78
N GLY A 143 -16.49 27.33 38.20
CA GLY A 143 -17.63 27.73 39.02
C GLY A 143 -17.46 29.21 39.43
N GLN A 144 -18.59 29.88 39.67
CA GLN A 144 -18.80 31.27 40.15
C GLN A 144 -18.47 32.41 39.19
#